data_AF-A0A8I2YRG1-F1
#
_entry.id   AF-A0A8I2YRG1-F1
#
_cell.length_a   1.000
_cell.length_b   1.000
_cell.length_c   1.000
_cell.angle_alpha   90.00
_cell.angle_beta   90.00
_cell.angle_gamma   90.00
#
_symmetry.space_group_name_H-M   'P 1'
#
loop_
_entity.id
_entity.type
_entity.pdbx_description
1 polymer ?
#
loop_
_entity_poly.entity_id
_entity_poly.type
_entity_poly.pdbx_seq_one_letter_code
_entity_poly.pdbx_strand_id
1 'polypeptide(L)'
;MLQVQESDQGAAQPFNLPKETLSKDSEGTEIPTTIPPAIKAQLFPPEKLSLSAFITFDLPPRAPTGSEPNQYFCMLAPDTLTTPAVSDALWSLPLPPHQDIRQLSLQAAHAWKNGSRSLVYAHANDPRRFPFWLLPFWRAISELHDVQTGWRATQQFVSQLTPHHHEATVFSTHMSGLTWADRVEVGGLGDWIQVQDLRQFASREWLNGSHLNLMLGVMFERFTAMDAAIEHRYKIQNTYFCPRICAMFANQANYTKKESVIRDTGTRLADIPHTICFLAHVCGNHWTAFAIDSGNLQIHYGDSLQAPVPADLKSTIEWWLSNHFSSPFTWSSLEICEQSDSYSCGLLAANALMHYINPSAHLLLEPHPTALDVARLCWGNMIISAQVRYCMWSTTRTYFLTLVSRHYHTATKLKTMPVPPIHYYYCRRVRQYHPKCLNSHYKTRYTNLDIILTPCQNHQKSDRRYANIRSLCFLISPTWRVHRHYVNLLSHQTSALPLPPFIKNKIPHPMMMKTRRKGSLVPSLMLCHRRKGHLWTWDVEWVVLAPRCLTK
;
A
#
# COMPACT_ATOMS: atom_id res chain seq x y z
N MET A 1 -0.55 30.38 15.34
CA MET A 1 0.84 30.10 14.93
C MET A 1 1.13 28.63 15.24
N LEU A 2 0.60 27.73 14.40
CA LEU A 2 0.83 26.29 14.52
C LEU A 2 2.27 26.02 14.09
N GLN A 3 3.19 25.86 15.04
CA GLN A 3 4.40 25.10 14.76
C GLN A 3 3.93 23.67 14.48
N VAL A 4 3.85 23.33 13.19
CA VAL A 4 3.76 21.95 12.75
C VAL A 4 5.09 21.33 13.16
N GLN A 5 5.18 20.85 14.39
CA GLN A 5 6.07 19.74 14.69
C GLN A 5 5.52 18.60 13.85
N GLU A 6 6.13 18.38 12.69
CA GLU A 6 6.18 17.05 12.10
C GLU A 6 6.80 16.18 13.19
N SER A 7 5.97 15.62 14.07
CA SER A 7 6.31 14.37 14.68
C SER A 7 6.43 13.43 13.49
N ASP A 8 7.65 13.27 13.01
CA ASP A 8 8.10 12.14 12.23
C ASP A 8 7.82 10.90 13.10
N GLN A 9 6.54 10.53 13.21
CA GLN A 9 6.13 9.18 13.49
C GLN A 9 6.53 8.44 12.22
N GLY A 10 7.82 8.09 12.21
CA GLY A 10 8.55 7.68 11.02
C GLY A 10 7.71 6.67 10.26
N ALA A 11 7.40 7.01 9.01
CA ALA A 11 7.19 5.95 8.03
C ALA A 11 8.37 5.00 8.22
N ALA A 12 8.08 3.76 8.62
CA ALA A 12 9.09 2.76 8.85
C ALA A 12 9.95 2.73 7.59
N GLN A 13 11.14 3.33 7.67
CA GLN A 13 12.12 3.21 6.62
C GLN A 13 12.24 1.70 6.37
N PRO A 14 12.35 1.27 5.10
CA PRO A 14 12.59 -0.14 4.82
C PRO A 14 13.77 -0.62 5.68
N PHE A 15 13.92 -1.93 5.86
CA PHE A 15 14.98 -2.62 6.63
C PHE A 15 16.45 -2.28 6.21
N ASN A 16 16.67 -1.11 5.62
CA ASN A 16 17.88 -0.34 5.60
C ASN A 16 18.14 0.18 7.02
N LEU A 17 18.98 -0.55 7.75
CA LEU A 17 19.79 0.02 8.81
C LEU A 17 20.24 1.42 8.34
N PRO A 18 19.93 2.51 9.08
CA PRO A 18 20.37 3.83 8.68
C PRO A 18 21.87 3.74 8.40
N LYS A 19 22.28 4.19 7.21
CA LYS A 19 23.69 4.42 6.91
C LYS A 19 24.15 5.61 7.75
N GLU A 20 24.18 5.44 9.05
CA GLU A 20 24.97 6.31 9.92
C GLU A 20 26.41 6.07 9.50
N THR A 21 26.96 7.03 8.77
CA THR A 21 28.39 7.13 8.55
C THR A 21 29.01 7.38 9.92
N LEU A 22 29.30 6.31 10.64
CA LEU A 22 30.04 6.37 11.89
C LEU A 22 31.41 6.99 11.61
N SER A 23 31.79 7.94 12.46
CA SER A 23 33.01 8.73 12.30
C SER A 23 34.23 7.83 12.18
N LYS A 24 35.06 8.05 11.16
CA LYS A 24 36.44 7.51 11.09
C LYS A 24 37.20 7.92 12.34
N ASP A 25 38.02 7.02 12.89
CA ASP A 25 38.97 7.40 13.95
C ASP A 25 40.16 8.19 13.38
N SER A 26 41.06 8.65 14.26
CA SER A 26 42.26 9.41 13.89
C SER A 26 43.21 8.65 12.96
N GLU A 27 43.10 7.33 12.92
CA GLU A 27 43.88 6.45 12.04
C GLU A 27 43.12 6.10 10.75
N GLY A 28 41.88 6.60 10.60
CA GLY A 28 41.04 6.35 9.44
C GLY A 28 40.34 4.98 9.46
N THR A 29 40.43 4.23 10.56
CA THR A 29 39.77 2.94 10.70
C THR A 29 38.29 3.14 10.98
N GLU A 30 37.45 2.52 10.15
CA GLU A 30 35.99 2.53 10.33
C GLU A 30 35.57 1.38 11.25
N ILE A 31 34.63 1.66 12.17
CA ILE A 31 34.05 0.63 13.04
C ILE A 31 33.34 -0.39 12.16
N PRO A 32 33.69 -1.69 12.26
CA PRO A 32 33.04 -2.71 11.43
C PRO A 32 31.58 -2.86 11.88
N THR A 33 30.68 -2.24 11.13
CA THR A 33 29.24 -2.15 11.44
C THR A 33 28.35 -2.87 10.41
N THR A 34 28.97 -3.55 9.43
CA THR A 34 28.24 -4.34 8.45
C THR A 34 28.24 -5.80 8.88
N ILE A 35 27.05 -6.38 9.05
CA ILE A 35 26.89 -7.81 9.32
C ILE A 35 27.41 -8.61 8.11
N PRO A 36 28.35 -9.56 8.28
CA PRO A 36 28.85 -10.36 7.18
C PRO A 36 27.72 -11.06 6.41
N PRO A 37 27.69 -11.03 5.06
CA PRO A 37 26.61 -11.64 4.28
C PRO A 37 26.37 -13.12 4.58
N ALA A 38 27.44 -13.89 4.86
CA ALA A 38 27.34 -15.29 5.23
C ALA A 38 26.62 -15.51 6.58
N ILE A 39 26.86 -14.64 7.56
CA ILE A 39 26.15 -14.65 8.85
C ILE A 39 24.70 -14.23 8.63
N LYS A 40 24.45 -13.18 7.83
CA LYS A 40 23.09 -12.73 7.50
C LYS A 40 22.27 -13.85 6.86
N ALA A 41 22.83 -14.57 5.90
CA ALA A 41 22.15 -15.67 5.20
C ALA A 41 21.83 -16.89 6.10
N GLN A 42 22.57 -17.09 7.18
CA GLN A 42 22.37 -18.21 8.12
C GLN A 42 21.43 -17.87 9.28
N LEU A 43 21.45 -16.63 9.76
CA LEU A 43 20.76 -16.23 10.98
C LEU A 43 19.44 -15.48 10.75
N PHE A 44 19.22 -14.93 9.56
CA PHE A 44 18.02 -14.15 9.26
C PHE A 44 16.99 -14.99 8.51
N PRO A 45 15.68 -14.77 8.76
CA PRO A 45 14.65 -15.39 7.95
C PRO A 45 14.82 -14.97 6.48
N PRO A 46 14.73 -15.91 5.52
CA PRO A 46 14.79 -15.57 4.10
C PRO A 46 13.73 -14.53 3.75
N GLU A 47 14.05 -13.52 2.94
CA GLU A 47 13.10 -12.46 2.56
C GLU A 47 11.83 -13.00 1.88
N LYS A 48 11.96 -14.15 1.18
CA LYS A 48 10.85 -14.83 0.50
C LYS A 48 10.04 -15.77 1.38
N LEU A 49 10.33 -15.83 2.67
CA LEU A 49 9.60 -16.66 3.61
C LEU A 49 8.14 -16.16 3.70
N SER A 50 7.17 -17.08 3.63
CA SER A 50 5.77 -16.68 3.81
C SER A 50 5.58 -16.06 5.19
N LEU A 51 4.61 -15.16 5.32
CA LEU A 51 4.36 -14.52 6.60
C LEU A 51 4.02 -15.54 7.71
N SER A 52 3.24 -16.57 7.38
CA SER A 52 2.93 -17.66 8.32
C SER A 52 4.17 -18.39 8.82
N ALA A 53 5.11 -18.72 7.93
CA ALA A 53 6.36 -19.37 8.29
C ALA A 53 7.32 -18.42 9.03
N PHE A 54 7.28 -17.12 8.72
CA PHE A 54 8.04 -16.11 9.45
C PHE A 54 7.60 -15.98 10.89
N ILE A 55 6.30 -16.03 11.19
CA ILE A 55 5.77 -15.93 12.56
C ILE A 55 6.25 -17.08 13.45
N THR A 56 6.47 -18.26 12.85
CA THR A 56 6.98 -19.46 13.52
C THR A 56 8.49 -19.67 13.33
N PHE A 57 9.18 -18.74 12.67
CA PHE A 57 10.62 -18.82 12.50
C PHE A 57 11.28 -18.61 13.87
N ASP A 58 12.13 -19.52 14.29
CA ASP A 58 12.82 -19.36 15.57
C ASP A 58 13.75 -18.15 15.50
N LEU A 59 13.86 -17.38 16.58
CA LEU A 59 14.81 -16.28 16.71
C LEU A 59 15.57 -16.47 18.03
N PRO A 60 16.84 -16.03 18.14
CA PRO A 60 17.58 -16.07 19.40
C PRO A 60 16.76 -15.45 20.55
N PRO A 61 16.67 -16.07 21.73
CA PRO A 61 15.79 -15.60 22.81
C PRO A 61 16.21 -14.21 23.30
N ARG A 62 15.30 -13.45 23.93
CA ARG A 62 15.65 -12.18 24.60
C ARG A 62 16.00 -12.43 26.06
N ALA A 63 17.06 -11.80 26.54
CA ALA A 63 17.38 -11.79 27.97
C ALA A 63 16.35 -10.94 28.73
N PRO A 64 15.92 -11.38 29.92
CA PRO A 64 14.98 -10.62 30.74
C PRO A 64 15.61 -9.38 31.37
N THR A 65 16.92 -9.42 31.62
CA THR A 65 17.69 -8.37 32.29
C THR A 65 18.96 -8.06 31.52
N GLY A 66 19.36 -6.79 31.60
CA GLY A 66 20.57 -6.25 31.02
C GLY A 66 21.82 -6.39 31.88
N SER A 67 22.92 -5.88 31.35
CA SER A 67 24.16 -5.58 32.09
C SER A 67 24.50 -4.10 31.95
N GLU A 68 25.44 -3.60 32.74
CA GLU A 68 25.91 -2.23 32.59
C GLU A 68 26.59 -2.05 31.21
N PRO A 69 26.31 -0.97 30.44
CA PRO A 69 26.80 -0.81 29.07
C PRO A 69 28.32 -0.96 28.91
N ASN A 70 29.10 -0.54 29.91
CA ASN A 70 30.57 -0.65 29.90
C ASN A 70 31.07 -2.10 29.96
N GLN A 71 30.27 -3.05 30.48
CA GLN A 71 30.64 -4.46 30.59
C GLN A 71 30.59 -5.18 29.24
N TYR A 72 29.85 -4.63 28.26
CA TYR A 72 29.75 -5.22 26.93
C TYR A 72 30.98 -4.95 26.06
N PHE A 73 31.75 -3.89 26.33
CA PHE A 73 32.89 -3.51 25.51
C PHE A 73 34.19 -4.10 26.05
N CYS A 74 35.00 -4.69 25.16
CA CYS A 74 36.28 -5.29 25.53
C CYS A 74 37.42 -4.67 24.72
N MET A 75 38.54 -4.35 25.37
CA MET A 75 39.75 -3.82 24.74
C MET A 75 40.51 -4.86 23.90
N LEU A 76 40.23 -6.14 24.12
CA LEU A 76 40.87 -7.22 23.37
C LEU A 76 40.22 -7.42 22.01
N ALA A 77 40.99 -7.95 21.05
CA ALA A 77 40.49 -8.28 19.73
C ALA A 77 39.40 -9.37 19.78
N PRO A 78 38.49 -9.42 18.80
CA PRO A 78 37.51 -10.50 18.68
C PRO A 78 38.18 -11.88 18.56
N ASP A 79 37.50 -12.92 19.04
CA ASP A 79 37.95 -14.29 18.87
C ASP A 79 37.91 -14.69 17.37
N THR A 80 38.91 -15.45 16.93
CA THR A 80 38.99 -15.99 15.56
C THR A 80 38.07 -17.19 15.42
N LEU A 81 36.76 -16.95 15.38
CA LEU A 81 35.75 -17.98 15.20
C LEU A 81 35.43 -18.18 13.71
N THR A 82 35.22 -19.44 13.30
CA THR A 82 34.71 -19.75 11.96
C THR A 82 33.25 -19.31 11.82
N THR A 83 32.80 -19.00 10.60
CA THR A 83 31.40 -18.58 10.36
C THR A 83 30.36 -19.51 10.99
N PRO A 84 30.46 -20.86 10.86
CA PRO A 84 29.50 -21.75 11.51
C PRO A 84 29.53 -21.66 13.04
N ALA A 85 30.72 -21.62 13.65
CA ALA A 85 30.86 -21.51 15.10
C ALA A 85 30.31 -20.19 15.65
N VAL A 86 30.45 -19.09 14.90
CA VAL A 86 29.81 -17.81 15.24
C VAL A 86 28.30 -17.94 15.16
N SER A 87 27.75 -18.53 14.10
CA SER A 87 26.30 -18.70 13.94
C SER A 87 25.70 -19.55 15.07
N ASP A 88 26.33 -20.67 15.42
CA ASP A 88 25.87 -21.56 16.51
C ASP A 88 25.91 -20.83 17.87
N ALA A 89 26.95 -20.01 18.09
CA ALA A 89 27.04 -19.17 19.27
C ALA A 89 25.90 -18.14 19.32
N LEU A 90 25.64 -17.44 18.22
CA LEU A 90 24.63 -16.39 18.16
C LEU A 90 23.20 -16.93 18.26
N TRP A 91 22.95 -18.18 17.83
CA TRP A 91 21.66 -18.85 18.03
C TRP A 91 21.39 -19.23 19.48
N SER A 92 22.43 -19.64 20.21
CA SER A 92 22.31 -20.13 21.59
C SER A 92 22.31 -19.02 22.63
N LEU A 93 22.88 -17.86 22.31
CA LEU A 93 23.00 -16.74 23.25
C LEU A 93 21.77 -15.84 23.22
N PRO A 94 21.25 -15.41 24.38
CA PRO A 94 20.13 -14.50 24.44
C PRO A 94 20.55 -13.08 24.01
N LEU A 95 19.68 -12.37 23.31
CA LEU A 95 19.84 -10.96 22.96
C LEU A 95 19.78 -10.08 24.22
N PRO A 96 20.58 -9.01 24.31
CA PRO A 96 20.36 -8.00 25.33
C PRO A 96 18.96 -7.36 25.21
N PRO A 97 18.41 -6.77 26.29
CA PRO A 97 17.19 -5.96 26.21
C PRO A 97 17.27 -4.85 25.15
N HIS A 98 16.14 -4.49 24.53
CA HIS A 98 16.08 -3.47 23.47
C HIS A 98 16.66 -2.11 23.90
N GLN A 99 16.40 -1.71 25.15
CA GLN A 99 16.94 -0.47 25.72
C GLN A 99 18.48 -0.49 25.74
N ASP A 100 19.08 -1.61 26.12
CA ASP A 100 20.52 -1.78 26.20
C ASP A 100 21.13 -1.77 24.80
N ILE A 101 20.53 -2.49 23.84
CA ILE A 101 20.98 -2.48 22.44
C ILE A 101 21.04 -1.04 21.91
N ARG A 102 20.03 -0.22 22.22
CA ARG A 102 20.01 1.20 21.84
C ARG A 102 21.12 2.00 22.53
N GLN A 103 21.29 1.83 23.84
CA GLN A 103 22.35 2.52 24.60
C GLN A 103 23.75 2.12 24.11
N LEU A 104 24.00 0.83 23.90
CA LEU A 104 25.24 0.28 23.37
C LEU A 104 25.53 0.83 21.97
N SER A 105 24.52 0.91 21.11
CA SER A 105 24.66 1.50 19.78
C SER A 105 25.09 2.98 19.84
N LEU A 106 24.51 3.76 20.77
CA LEU A 106 24.89 5.16 20.98
C LEU A 106 26.32 5.31 21.55
N GLN A 107 26.76 4.37 22.39
CA GLN A 107 28.08 4.41 23.02
C GLN A 107 29.19 3.78 22.17
N ALA A 108 28.86 3.02 21.12
CA ALA A 108 29.80 2.25 20.32
C ALA A 108 30.96 3.08 19.77
N ALA A 109 30.66 4.27 19.23
CA ALA A 109 31.67 5.17 18.67
C ALA A 109 32.66 5.68 19.74
N HIS A 110 32.16 6.00 20.93
CA HIS A 110 32.98 6.44 22.05
C HIS A 110 33.81 5.28 22.62
N ALA A 111 33.21 4.10 22.81
CA ALA A 111 33.90 2.91 23.27
C ALA A 111 35.04 2.49 22.33
N TRP A 112 34.82 2.57 21.01
CA TRP A 112 35.85 2.30 20.00
C TRP A 112 37.04 3.28 20.10
N LYS A 113 36.75 4.58 20.22
CA LYS A 113 37.78 5.63 20.42
C LYS A 113 38.58 5.43 21.70
N ASN A 114 37.95 4.87 22.73
CA ASN A 114 38.58 4.55 24.02
C ASN A 114 39.31 3.19 24.03
N GLY A 115 39.61 2.62 22.87
CA GLY A 115 40.43 1.41 22.77
C GLY A 115 39.64 0.10 22.78
N SER A 116 38.31 0.11 22.82
CA SER A 116 37.53 -1.12 22.68
C SER A 116 37.67 -1.70 21.27
N ARG A 117 37.84 -3.01 21.17
CA ARG A 117 38.06 -3.73 19.90
C ARG A 117 37.07 -4.87 19.66
N SER A 118 36.37 -5.32 20.71
CA SER A 118 35.32 -6.34 20.62
C SER A 118 34.18 -6.09 21.60
N LEU A 119 33.16 -6.92 21.48
CA LEU A 119 31.98 -6.98 22.33
C LEU A 119 31.90 -8.34 23.02
N VAL A 120 31.32 -8.41 24.20
CA VAL A 120 31.04 -9.66 24.92
C VAL A 120 29.56 -9.73 25.30
N TYR A 121 29.02 -10.93 25.50
CA TYR A 121 27.66 -11.11 26.03
C TYR A 121 27.69 -11.02 27.56
N ALA A 122 27.90 -9.81 28.08
CA ALA A 122 28.03 -9.56 29.51
C ALA A 122 26.84 -10.10 30.32
N HIS A 123 25.60 -9.94 29.81
CA HIS A 123 24.37 -10.40 30.47
C HIS A 123 24.20 -11.93 30.46
N ALA A 124 24.93 -12.65 29.61
CA ALA A 124 24.90 -14.10 29.54
C ALA A 124 26.12 -14.75 30.22
N ASN A 125 27.02 -13.95 30.81
CA ASN A 125 28.31 -14.39 31.34
C ASN A 125 29.14 -15.19 30.32
N ASP A 126 29.01 -14.88 29.03
CA ASP A 126 29.78 -15.55 27.99
C ASP A 126 31.07 -14.75 27.71
N PRO A 127 32.26 -15.35 27.92
CA PRO A 127 33.52 -14.65 27.79
C PRO A 127 33.99 -14.47 26.34
N ARG A 128 33.28 -15.06 25.36
CA ARG A 128 33.67 -14.97 23.94
C ARG A 128 33.57 -13.53 23.46
N ARG A 129 34.54 -13.16 22.63
CA ARG A 129 34.72 -11.81 22.10
C ARG A 129 34.26 -11.76 20.67
N PHE A 130 33.26 -10.93 20.41
CA PHE A 130 32.65 -10.76 19.12
C PHE A 130 33.02 -9.41 18.49
N PRO A 131 33.03 -9.32 17.16
CA PRO A 131 33.27 -8.06 16.46
C PRO A 131 32.12 -7.05 16.65
N PHE A 132 32.41 -5.77 16.40
CA PHE A 132 31.45 -4.67 16.56
C PHE A 132 30.19 -4.76 15.69
N TRP A 133 30.21 -5.54 14.60
CA TRP A 133 29.02 -5.78 13.79
C TRP A 133 27.93 -6.56 14.55
N LEU A 134 28.25 -7.09 15.73
CA LEU A 134 27.28 -7.72 16.62
C LEU A 134 26.16 -6.75 17.07
N LEU A 135 26.45 -5.44 17.22
CA LEU A 135 25.42 -4.44 17.58
C LEU A 135 24.31 -4.33 16.52
N PRO A 136 24.61 -4.10 15.22
CA PRO A 136 23.58 -4.10 14.19
C PRO A 136 22.89 -5.46 14.04
N PHE A 137 23.57 -6.58 14.35
CA PHE A 137 22.91 -7.89 14.43
C PHE A 137 21.87 -7.93 15.55
N TRP A 138 22.24 -7.60 16.79
CA TRP A 138 21.31 -7.58 17.93
C TRP A 138 20.11 -6.69 17.67
N ARG A 139 20.35 -5.49 17.13
CA ARG A 139 19.30 -4.56 16.74
C ARG A 139 18.34 -5.20 15.74
N ALA A 140 18.87 -5.74 14.65
CA ALA A 140 18.05 -6.29 13.58
C ALA A 140 17.22 -7.51 14.04
N ILE A 141 17.81 -8.43 14.83
CA ILE A 141 17.07 -9.56 15.40
C ILE A 141 16.02 -9.07 16.41
N SER A 142 16.34 -8.05 17.23
CA SER A 142 15.36 -7.46 18.13
C SER A 142 14.18 -6.87 17.35
N GLU A 143 14.42 -6.13 16.26
CA GLU A 143 13.35 -5.60 15.41
C GLU A 143 12.49 -6.74 14.82
N LEU A 144 13.09 -7.86 14.39
CA LEU A 144 12.35 -9.04 13.91
C LEU A 144 11.45 -9.66 14.98
N HIS A 145 11.88 -9.71 16.24
CA HIS A 145 11.04 -10.15 17.36
C HIS A 145 9.82 -9.25 17.55
N ASP A 146 9.96 -7.93 17.39
CA ASP A 146 8.84 -6.99 17.50
C ASP A 146 7.86 -7.16 16.33
N VAL A 147 8.38 -7.46 15.13
CA VAL A 147 7.55 -7.80 13.97
C VAL A 147 6.79 -9.12 14.20
N GLN A 148 7.46 -10.19 14.67
CA GLN A 148 6.80 -11.45 15.02
C GLN A 148 5.73 -11.27 16.11
N THR A 149 6.05 -10.52 17.16
CA THR A 149 5.13 -10.27 18.27
C THR A 149 3.87 -9.56 17.79
N GLY A 150 4.03 -8.50 16.98
CA GLY A 150 2.88 -7.81 16.40
C GLY A 150 2.03 -8.71 15.50
N TRP A 151 2.66 -9.58 14.70
CA TRP A 151 1.91 -10.52 13.87
C TRP A 151 1.18 -11.62 14.65
N ARG A 152 1.76 -12.11 15.75
CA ARG A 152 1.06 -13.04 16.66
C ARG A 152 -0.17 -12.37 17.27
N ALA A 153 -0.04 -11.12 17.70
CA ALA A 153 -1.18 -10.34 18.20
C ALA A 153 -2.26 -10.15 17.12
N THR A 154 -1.87 -9.87 15.88
CA THR A 154 -2.80 -9.80 14.74
C THR A 154 -3.49 -11.14 14.46
N GLN A 155 -2.77 -12.26 14.48
CA GLN A 155 -3.39 -13.58 14.30
C GLN A 155 -4.41 -13.85 15.40
N GLN A 156 -4.08 -13.53 16.65
CA GLN A 156 -5.01 -13.65 17.77
C GLN A 156 -6.25 -12.77 17.56
N PHE A 157 -6.08 -11.50 17.20
CA PHE A 157 -7.18 -10.57 16.92
C PHE A 157 -8.10 -11.10 15.81
N VAL A 158 -7.53 -11.52 14.67
CA VAL A 158 -8.30 -12.06 13.53
C VAL A 158 -9.04 -13.34 13.93
N SER A 159 -8.38 -14.24 14.68
CA SER A 159 -8.99 -15.51 15.12
C SER A 159 -10.21 -15.33 16.02
N GLN A 160 -10.28 -14.23 16.78
CA GLN A 160 -11.45 -13.90 17.61
C GLN A 160 -12.65 -13.47 16.77
N LEU A 161 -12.41 -12.89 15.58
CA LEU A 161 -13.45 -12.42 14.66
C LEU A 161 -13.88 -13.48 13.65
N THR A 162 -13.00 -14.43 13.30
CA THR A 162 -13.23 -15.50 12.33
C THR A 162 -14.54 -16.29 12.51
N PRO A 163 -14.97 -16.67 13.72
CA PRO A 163 -16.21 -17.43 13.90
C PRO A 163 -17.48 -16.68 13.46
N HIS A 164 -17.40 -15.35 13.37
CA HIS A 164 -18.56 -14.48 13.19
C HIS A 164 -18.50 -13.65 11.90
N HIS A 165 -17.31 -13.46 11.32
CA HIS A 165 -17.10 -12.54 10.20
C HIS A 165 -16.26 -13.17 9.08
N HIS A 166 -16.83 -13.21 7.87
CA HIS A 166 -16.16 -13.76 6.69
C HIS A 166 -14.90 -12.97 6.31
N GLU A 167 -14.92 -11.66 6.55
CA GLU A 167 -13.85 -10.71 6.26
C GLU A 167 -12.56 -11.07 7.01
N ALA A 168 -12.68 -11.57 8.23
CA ALA A 168 -11.55 -12.04 9.03
C ALA A 168 -10.92 -13.30 8.43
N THR A 169 -11.73 -14.26 7.96
CA THR A 169 -11.25 -15.44 7.23
C THR A 169 -10.51 -15.04 5.97
N VAL A 170 -11.10 -14.15 5.16
CA VAL A 170 -10.49 -13.66 3.91
C VAL A 170 -9.17 -12.94 4.20
N PHE A 171 -9.12 -12.12 5.25
CA PHE A 171 -7.90 -11.43 5.67
C PHE A 171 -6.81 -12.42 6.05
N SER A 172 -7.12 -13.42 6.89
CA SER A 172 -6.17 -14.48 7.26
C SER A 172 -5.65 -15.25 6.05
N THR A 173 -6.52 -15.58 5.08
CA THR A 173 -6.13 -16.27 3.85
C THR A 173 -5.21 -15.41 2.99
N HIS A 174 -5.55 -14.14 2.78
CA HIS A 174 -4.71 -13.20 2.03
C HIS A 174 -3.34 -13.01 2.69
N MET A 175 -3.31 -12.83 4.01
CA MET A 175 -2.06 -12.67 4.77
C MET A 175 -1.13 -13.87 4.62
N SER A 176 -1.69 -15.09 4.53
CA SER A 176 -0.90 -16.31 4.35
C SER A 176 -0.20 -16.41 2.99
N GLY A 177 -0.68 -15.64 2.00
CA GLY A 177 -0.08 -15.59 0.65
C GLY A 177 1.03 -14.55 0.49
N LEU A 178 1.29 -13.71 1.50
CA LEU A 178 2.32 -12.67 1.45
C LEU A 178 3.66 -13.19 1.96
N THR A 179 4.76 -12.62 1.48
CA THR A 179 6.07 -12.79 2.14
C THR A 179 6.27 -11.69 3.18
N TRP A 180 7.03 -11.97 4.24
CA TRP A 180 7.13 -11.05 5.37
C TRP A 180 7.92 -9.76 5.04
N ALA A 181 8.87 -9.84 4.11
CA ALA A 181 9.73 -8.72 3.70
C ALA A 181 9.22 -7.99 2.45
N ASP A 182 8.05 -8.36 1.93
CA ASP A 182 7.45 -7.67 0.80
C ASP A 182 6.96 -6.27 1.19
N ARG A 183 6.78 -5.45 0.15
CA ARG A 183 6.10 -4.16 0.23
C ARG A 183 4.77 -4.22 -0.49
N VAL A 184 3.82 -3.43 -0.01
CA VAL A 184 2.49 -3.27 -0.58
C VAL A 184 2.36 -1.88 -1.16
N GLU A 185 2.03 -1.82 -2.45
CA GLU A 185 1.80 -0.58 -3.20
C GLU A 185 0.45 -0.67 -3.90
N VAL A 186 -0.35 0.37 -3.78
CA VAL A 186 -1.58 0.49 -4.55
C VAL A 186 -1.38 1.57 -5.60
N GLY A 187 -1.67 1.23 -6.85
CA GLY A 187 -1.50 2.14 -7.97
C GLY A 187 -2.26 3.46 -7.77
N GLY A 188 -1.66 4.56 -8.21
CA GLY A 188 -2.37 5.85 -8.39
C GLY A 188 -1.91 7.00 -7.51
N LEU A 189 -1.50 6.73 -6.26
CA LEU A 189 -1.09 7.78 -5.30
C LEU A 189 0.39 7.73 -4.88
N GLY A 190 1.13 6.69 -5.28
CA GLY A 190 2.59 6.61 -5.15
C GLY A 190 3.10 6.40 -3.72
N ASP A 191 2.26 5.85 -2.85
CA ASP A 191 2.62 5.46 -1.48
C ASP A 191 2.71 3.94 -1.36
N TRP A 192 3.47 3.46 -0.40
CA TRP A 192 3.67 2.05 -0.12
C TRP A 192 3.91 1.83 1.37
N ILE A 193 3.58 0.65 1.86
CA ILE A 193 3.89 0.22 3.23
C ILE A 193 4.62 -1.12 3.21
N GLN A 194 5.31 -1.46 4.30
CA GLN A 194 5.83 -2.81 4.47
C GLN A 194 4.67 -3.78 4.78
N VAL A 195 4.81 -5.05 4.42
CA VAL A 195 3.80 -6.06 4.77
C VAL A 195 3.50 -6.03 6.26
N GLN A 196 4.51 -5.90 7.11
CA GLN A 196 4.35 -5.80 8.57
C GLN A 196 3.42 -4.66 9.04
N ASP A 197 3.29 -3.58 8.27
CA ASP A 197 2.42 -2.46 8.63
C ASP A 197 0.95 -2.78 8.38
N LEU A 198 0.63 -3.75 7.51
CA LEU A 198 -0.75 -4.22 7.29
C LEU A 198 -1.42 -4.71 8.59
N ARG A 199 -0.62 -5.09 9.59
CA ARG A 199 -1.11 -5.46 10.94
C ARG A 199 -1.98 -4.37 11.56
N GLN A 200 -1.77 -3.10 11.21
CA GLN A 200 -2.58 -1.99 11.71
C GLN A 200 -4.06 -2.14 11.29
N PHE A 201 -4.36 -2.71 10.12
CA PHE A 201 -5.74 -3.01 9.70
C PHE A 201 -6.40 -4.13 10.52
N ALA A 202 -5.62 -4.92 11.25
CA ALA A 202 -6.09 -5.96 12.15
C ALA A 202 -5.71 -5.63 13.61
N SER A 203 -5.92 -4.36 13.98
CA SER A 203 -5.67 -3.81 15.31
C SER A 203 -6.60 -2.62 15.56
N ARG A 204 -6.54 -2.09 16.79
CA ARG A 204 -7.19 -0.83 17.20
C ARG A 204 -6.19 0.33 17.33
N GLU A 205 -5.10 0.26 16.56
CA GLU A 205 -4.10 1.33 16.48
C GLU A 205 -4.50 2.40 15.47
N TRP A 206 -3.85 3.56 15.53
CA TRP A 206 -4.06 4.62 14.58
C TRP A 206 -3.49 4.27 13.21
N LEU A 207 -4.26 4.58 12.16
CA LEU A 207 -3.76 4.52 10.80
C LEU A 207 -2.95 5.80 10.51
N ASN A 208 -1.73 5.62 10.03
CA ASN A 208 -0.89 6.74 9.60
C ASN A 208 -1.21 7.18 8.15
N GLY A 209 -0.54 8.24 7.68
CA GLY A 209 -0.76 8.80 6.35
C GLY A 209 -0.58 7.83 5.19
N SER A 210 0.36 6.87 5.29
CA SER A 210 0.60 5.87 4.25
C SER A 210 -0.53 4.84 4.16
N HIS A 211 -1.08 4.38 5.29
CA HIS A 211 -2.26 3.50 5.30
C HIS A 211 -3.45 4.17 4.62
N LEU A 212 -3.70 5.43 4.96
CA LEU A 212 -4.79 6.21 4.38
C LEU A 212 -4.59 6.49 2.89
N ASN A 213 -3.35 6.72 2.44
CA ASN A 213 -3.05 6.86 1.02
C ASN A 213 -3.31 5.57 0.24
N LEU A 214 -3.01 4.40 0.81
CA LEU A 214 -3.38 3.12 0.19
C LEU A 214 -4.90 2.95 0.12
N MET A 215 -5.62 3.31 1.18
CA MET A 215 -7.09 3.29 1.17
C MET A 215 -7.66 4.19 0.06
N LEU A 216 -7.19 5.44 -0.03
CA LEU A 216 -7.59 6.37 -1.09
C LEU A 216 -7.24 5.85 -2.50
N GLY A 217 -6.10 5.18 -2.64
CA GLY A 217 -5.68 4.54 -3.89
C GLY A 217 -6.63 3.42 -4.32
N VAL A 218 -6.95 2.49 -3.40
CA VAL A 218 -7.86 1.38 -3.72
C VAL A 218 -9.27 1.90 -3.98
N MET A 219 -9.72 2.88 -3.20
CA MET A 219 -11.00 3.56 -3.42
C MET A 219 -11.09 4.08 -4.86
N PHE A 220 -10.08 4.81 -5.31
CA PHE A 220 -10.05 5.39 -6.65
C PHE A 220 -9.99 4.32 -7.75
N GLU A 221 -9.17 3.28 -7.60
CA GLU A 221 -9.11 2.15 -8.54
C GLU A 221 -10.49 1.47 -8.66
N ARG A 222 -11.16 1.21 -7.54
CA ARG A 222 -12.48 0.57 -7.53
C ARG A 222 -13.52 1.42 -8.24
N PHE A 223 -13.56 2.72 -7.94
CA PHE A 223 -14.54 3.60 -8.55
C PHE A 223 -14.34 3.73 -10.06
N THR A 224 -13.10 3.93 -10.50
CA THR A 224 -12.79 4.06 -11.93
C THR A 224 -13.04 2.75 -12.70
N ALA A 225 -12.94 1.60 -12.04
CA ALA A 225 -13.33 0.31 -12.61
C ALA A 225 -14.86 0.13 -12.74
N MET A 226 -15.65 0.78 -11.88
CA MET A 226 -17.12 0.71 -11.91
C MET A 226 -17.74 1.74 -12.87
N ASP A 227 -17.20 2.96 -12.87
CA ASP A 227 -17.66 4.06 -13.71
C ASP A 227 -16.48 4.96 -14.12
N ALA A 228 -16.13 4.93 -15.41
CA ALA A 228 -15.07 5.76 -15.96
C ALA A 228 -15.37 7.27 -15.83
N ALA A 229 -16.64 7.67 -15.72
CA ALA A 229 -17.00 9.07 -15.50
C ALA A 229 -16.59 9.57 -14.11
N ILE A 230 -16.31 8.68 -13.14
CA ILE A 230 -15.78 9.09 -11.83
C ILE A 230 -14.40 9.72 -11.98
N GLU A 231 -13.55 9.23 -12.89
CA GLU A 231 -12.22 9.80 -13.13
C GLU A 231 -12.28 11.26 -13.62
N HIS A 232 -13.36 11.61 -14.33
CA HIS A 232 -13.60 12.97 -14.82
C HIS A 232 -14.25 13.88 -13.78
N ARG A 233 -15.07 13.31 -12.89
CA ARG A 233 -15.83 14.07 -11.88
C ARG A 233 -15.08 14.26 -10.57
N TYR A 234 -14.20 13.33 -10.21
CA TYR A 234 -13.54 13.31 -8.92
C TYR A 234 -12.03 13.17 -9.06
N LYS A 235 -11.32 14.00 -8.31
CA LYS A 235 -9.87 13.96 -8.17
C LYS A 235 -9.52 13.63 -6.73
N ILE A 236 -9.02 12.42 -6.50
CA ILE A 236 -8.54 12.01 -5.18
C ILE A 236 -7.09 12.49 -5.00
N GLN A 237 -6.81 13.19 -3.91
CA GLN A 237 -5.47 13.62 -3.52
C GLN A 237 -5.02 12.85 -2.27
N ASN A 238 -3.70 12.69 -2.14
CA ASN A 238 -3.10 12.03 -0.98
C ASN A 238 -3.14 12.92 0.28
N THR A 239 -2.82 12.32 1.42
CA THR A 239 -2.78 12.97 2.75
C THR A 239 -1.77 14.12 2.83
N TYR A 240 -0.78 14.18 1.93
CA TYR A 240 0.20 15.27 1.85
C TYR A 240 -0.36 16.53 1.17
N PHE A 241 -1.54 16.48 0.56
CA PHE A 241 -2.13 17.61 -0.16
C PHE A 241 -2.44 18.79 0.77
N CYS A 242 -3.12 18.54 1.89
CA CYS A 242 -3.49 19.58 2.85
C CYS A 242 -2.26 20.25 3.51
N PRO A 243 -1.25 19.50 4.02
CA PRO A 243 0.00 20.09 4.52
C PRO A 243 0.70 20.98 3.50
N ARG A 244 0.69 20.61 2.20
CA ARG A 244 1.28 21.42 1.14
C ARG A 244 0.52 22.73 0.91
N ILE A 245 -0.81 22.74 1.00
CA ILE A 245 -1.60 23.98 0.96
C ILE A 245 -1.23 24.86 2.16
N CYS A 246 -1.16 24.29 3.37
CA CYS A 246 -0.77 25.02 4.57
C CYS A 246 0.65 25.62 4.45
N ALA A 247 1.61 24.88 3.91
CA ALA A 247 2.97 25.38 3.67
C ALA A 247 2.99 26.54 2.65
N MET A 248 2.13 26.49 1.63
CA MET A 248 1.99 27.61 0.68
C MET A 248 1.31 28.82 1.32
N PHE A 249 0.32 28.61 2.19
CA PHE A 249 -0.34 29.67 2.96
C PHE A 249 0.61 30.34 3.95
N ALA A 250 1.58 29.61 4.51
CA ALA A 250 2.65 30.21 5.31
C ALA A 250 3.63 31.04 4.46
N ASN A 251 3.63 30.85 3.14
CA ASN A 251 4.57 31.48 2.19
C ASN A 251 3.84 32.16 1.02
N GLN A 252 2.76 32.89 1.31
CA GLN A 252 1.83 33.43 0.31
C GLN A 252 2.53 34.32 -0.73
N ALA A 253 3.54 35.09 -0.30
CA ALA A 253 4.31 35.99 -1.17
C ALA A 253 5.02 35.28 -2.34
N ASN A 254 5.21 33.97 -2.26
CA ASN A 254 5.86 33.16 -3.27
C ASN A 254 4.89 32.28 -4.09
N TYR A 255 3.59 32.34 -3.81
CA TYR A 255 2.60 31.48 -4.45
C TYR A 255 2.57 31.62 -5.98
N THR A 256 2.71 32.85 -6.50
CA THR A 256 2.74 33.15 -7.94
C THR A 256 4.09 32.85 -8.60
N LYS A 257 5.18 32.77 -7.83
CA LYS A 257 6.54 32.72 -8.36
C LYS A 257 7.04 31.31 -8.68
N LYS A 258 6.46 30.28 -8.07
CA LYS A 258 6.88 28.88 -8.29
C LYS A 258 5.76 28.07 -8.94
N GLU A 259 6.10 27.35 -9.99
CA GLU A 259 5.29 26.21 -10.43
C GLU A 259 5.21 25.22 -9.27
N SER A 260 4.02 25.07 -8.71
CA SER A 260 3.75 24.11 -7.64
C SER A 260 2.58 23.24 -8.04
N VAL A 261 2.67 21.96 -7.72
CA VAL A 261 1.59 20.99 -7.95
C VAL A 261 0.27 21.47 -7.33
N ILE A 262 0.33 22.22 -6.23
CA ILE A 262 -0.84 22.81 -5.55
C ILE A 262 -1.48 23.92 -6.38
N ARG A 263 -0.68 24.82 -6.95
CA ARG A 263 -1.19 25.86 -7.85
C ARG A 263 -1.80 25.24 -9.10
N ASP A 264 -1.09 24.31 -9.75
CA ASP A 264 -1.57 23.63 -10.96
C ASP A 264 -2.84 22.80 -10.70
N THR A 265 -3.02 22.31 -9.47
CA THR A 265 -4.24 21.62 -9.06
C THR A 265 -5.40 22.59 -8.95
N GLY A 266 -5.19 23.75 -8.31
CA GLY A 266 -6.25 24.76 -8.19
C GLY A 266 -6.61 25.42 -9.52
N THR A 267 -5.63 25.67 -10.41
CA THR A 267 -5.91 26.17 -11.76
C THR A 267 -6.73 25.17 -12.55
N ARG A 268 -6.36 23.88 -12.52
CA ARG A 268 -7.16 22.82 -13.17
C ARG A 268 -8.56 22.68 -12.58
N LEU A 269 -8.71 22.91 -11.27
CA LEU A 269 -10.00 22.90 -10.59
C LEU A 269 -10.91 24.03 -11.07
N ALA A 270 -10.33 25.20 -11.39
CA ALA A 270 -11.05 26.33 -11.96
C ALA A 270 -11.36 26.14 -13.45
N ASP A 271 -10.45 25.51 -14.20
CA ASP A 271 -10.61 25.30 -15.65
C ASP A 271 -11.68 24.23 -15.97
N ILE A 272 -11.74 23.17 -15.17
CA ILE A 272 -12.62 22.02 -15.42
C ILE A 272 -13.42 21.77 -14.14
N PRO A 273 -14.75 21.92 -14.15
CA PRO A 273 -15.58 21.62 -12.99
C PRO A 273 -15.41 20.15 -12.57
N HIS A 274 -14.89 19.94 -11.36
CA HIS A 274 -14.77 18.61 -10.73
C HIS A 274 -14.67 18.76 -9.21
N THR A 275 -14.80 17.65 -8.49
CA THR A 275 -14.60 17.62 -7.05
C THR A 275 -13.21 17.12 -6.70
N ILE A 276 -12.50 17.81 -5.81
CA ILE A 276 -11.28 17.28 -5.18
C ILE A 276 -11.63 16.67 -3.83
N CYS A 277 -11.28 15.39 -3.62
CA CYS A 277 -11.45 14.72 -2.33
C CYS A 277 -10.09 14.39 -1.70
N PHE A 278 -9.93 14.63 -0.41
CA PHE A 278 -8.72 14.31 0.33
C PHE A 278 -8.97 14.17 1.83
N LEU A 279 -7.99 13.63 2.53
CA LEU A 279 -7.96 13.54 3.98
C LEU A 279 -6.97 14.56 4.55
N ALA A 280 -7.31 15.18 5.68
CA ALA A 280 -6.45 16.13 6.36
C ALA A 280 -6.12 15.63 7.77
N HIS A 281 -4.85 15.79 8.16
CA HIS A 281 -4.40 15.54 9.53
C HIS A 281 -4.52 16.83 10.34
N VAL A 282 -5.56 16.91 11.16
CA VAL A 282 -5.90 18.09 11.95
C VAL A 282 -5.28 17.97 13.35
N CYS A 283 -4.71 19.08 13.85
CA CYS A 283 -4.11 19.18 15.20
C CYS A 283 -3.02 18.14 15.52
N GLY A 284 -2.44 17.50 14.50
CA GLY A 284 -1.42 16.46 14.67
C GLY A 284 -1.94 15.16 15.29
N ASN A 285 -3.26 15.03 15.47
CA ASN A 285 -3.83 13.92 16.22
C ASN A 285 -5.24 13.46 15.73
N HIS A 286 -5.69 13.91 14.56
CA HIS A 286 -7.03 13.56 14.08
C HIS A 286 -7.10 13.59 12.56
N TRP A 287 -7.89 12.69 11.97
CA TRP A 287 -8.08 12.63 10.52
C TRP A 287 -9.50 13.05 10.15
N THR A 288 -9.61 13.97 9.20
CA THR A 288 -10.88 14.52 8.74
C THR A 288 -10.98 14.42 7.21
N ALA A 289 -12.20 14.48 6.68
CA ALA A 289 -12.47 14.36 5.26
C ALA A 289 -12.86 15.71 4.64
N PHE A 290 -12.38 15.95 3.42
CA PHE A 290 -12.72 17.12 2.61
C PHE A 290 -13.18 16.71 1.21
N ALA A 291 -14.22 17.36 0.71
CA ALA A 291 -14.61 17.36 -0.70
C ALA A 291 -14.84 18.80 -1.17
N ILE A 292 -14.07 19.27 -2.15
CA ILE A 292 -14.18 20.62 -2.73
C ILE A 292 -14.82 20.48 -4.09
N ASP A 293 -16.11 20.82 -4.19
CA ASP A 293 -16.89 20.78 -5.43
C ASP A 293 -16.81 22.15 -6.13
N SER A 294 -16.00 22.23 -7.19
CA SER A 294 -15.86 23.48 -7.95
C SER A 294 -17.04 23.79 -8.86
N GLY A 295 -17.89 22.80 -9.17
CA GLY A 295 -19.10 23.01 -9.97
C GLY A 295 -20.16 23.78 -9.18
N ASN A 296 -20.30 23.46 -7.90
CA ASN A 296 -21.26 24.11 -7.00
C ASN A 296 -20.65 25.19 -6.09
N LEU A 297 -19.32 25.41 -6.16
CA LEU A 297 -18.58 26.29 -5.26
C LEU A 297 -18.82 25.95 -3.78
N GLN A 298 -18.76 24.66 -3.46
CA GLN A 298 -18.98 24.13 -2.11
C GLN A 298 -17.75 23.41 -1.56
N ILE A 299 -17.49 23.60 -0.26
CA ILE A 299 -16.50 22.85 0.50
C ILE A 299 -17.26 22.01 1.52
N HIS A 300 -17.19 20.70 1.38
CA HIS A 300 -17.74 19.76 2.35
C HIS A 300 -16.64 19.34 3.31
N TYR A 301 -16.93 19.45 4.61
CA TYR A 301 -16.03 19.06 5.69
C TYR A 301 -16.69 18.02 6.58
N GLY A 302 -15.99 16.90 6.81
CA GLY A 302 -16.47 15.81 7.65
C GLY A 302 -15.49 15.53 8.77
N ASP A 303 -15.98 15.62 10.00
CA ASP A 303 -15.24 15.31 11.21
C ASP A 303 -16.03 14.29 12.04
N SER A 304 -15.45 13.11 12.27
CA SER A 304 -16.12 12.05 13.01
C SER A 304 -16.30 12.40 14.51
N LEU A 305 -15.57 13.39 15.04
CA LEU A 305 -15.77 13.94 16.39
C LEU A 305 -16.75 15.13 16.39
N GLN A 306 -17.39 15.43 15.26
CA GLN A 306 -18.33 16.54 15.08
C GLN A 306 -17.72 17.91 15.43
N ALA A 307 -16.40 18.02 15.45
CA ALA A 307 -15.73 19.30 15.70
C ALA A 307 -15.86 20.20 14.47
N PRO A 308 -15.97 21.53 14.64
CA PRO A 308 -15.96 22.45 13.52
C PRO A 308 -14.58 22.48 12.86
N VAL A 309 -14.53 22.87 11.58
CA VAL A 309 -13.25 23.08 10.89
C VAL A 309 -12.40 24.09 11.66
N PRO A 310 -11.11 23.81 11.95
CA PRO A 310 -10.23 24.76 12.59
C PRO A 310 -10.14 26.06 11.79
N ALA A 311 -10.25 27.22 12.45
CA ALA A 311 -10.27 28.52 11.78
C ALA A 311 -9.05 28.75 10.88
N ASP A 312 -7.84 28.41 11.35
CA ASP A 312 -6.61 28.52 10.57
C ASP A 312 -6.65 27.67 9.28
N LEU A 313 -7.19 26.44 9.37
CA LEU A 313 -7.33 25.55 8.22
C LEU A 313 -8.40 26.04 7.25
N LYS A 314 -9.52 26.55 7.77
CA LYS A 314 -10.58 27.18 6.99
C LYS A 314 -10.04 28.36 6.17
N SER A 315 -9.38 29.32 6.82
CA SER A 315 -8.77 30.48 6.16
C SER A 315 -7.69 30.08 5.15
N THR A 316 -6.93 29.03 5.45
CA THR A 316 -5.91 28.47 4.53
C THR A 316 -6.53 27.94 3.24
N ILE A 317 -7.62 27.17 3.32
CA ILE A 317 -8.31 26.61 2.16
C ILE A 317 -9.02 27.72 1.37
N GLU A 318 -9.69 28.65 2.05
CA GLU A 318 -10.36 29.80 1.43
C GLU A 318 -9.37 30.68 0.68
N TRP A 319 -8.21 30.99 1.27
CA TRP A 319 -7.13 31.70 0.59
C TRP A 319 -6.65 30.96 -0.65
N TRP A 320 -6.39 29.65 -0.56
CA TRP A 320 -5.92 28.90 -1.71
C TRP A 320 -6.94 28.93 -2.86
N LEU A 321 -8.23 28.79 -2.57
CA LEU A 321 -9.30 28.86 -3.56
C LEU A 321 -9.49 30.27 -4.12
N SER A 322 -9.37 31.33 -3.32
CA SER A 322 -9.50 32.72 -3.79
C SER A 322 -8.41 33.13 -4.78
N ASN A 323 -7.31 32.37 -4.87
CA ASN A 323 -6.29 32.58 -5.89
C ASN A 323 -6.68 32.02 -7.27
N HIS A 324 -7.73 31.19 -7.37
CA HIS A 324 -8.15 30.57 -8.64
C HIS A 324 -9.60 30.88 -9.03
N PHE A 325 -10.44 31.23 -8.07
CA PHE A 325 -11.86 31.51 -8.27
C PHE A 325 -12.19 32.95 -7.89
N SER A 326 -13.02 33.60 -8.72
CA SER A 326 -13.52 34.94 -8.44
C SER A 326 -14.67 34.96 -7.44
N SER A 327 -15.40 33.84 -7.32
CA SER A 327 -16.54 33.68 -6.42
C SER A 327 -16.12 32.90 -5.17
N PRO A 328 -16.61 33.28 -3.98
CA PRO A 328 -16.29 32.58 -2.74
C PRO A 328 -16.98 31.21 -2.70
N PHE A 329 -16.35 30.25 -2.03
CA PHE A 329 -16.95 28.96 -1.76
C PHE A 329 -17.78 29.02 -0.47
N THR A 330 -18.84 28.22 -0.42
CA THR A 330 -19.64 28.03 0.79
C THR A 330 -19.26 26.73 1.51
N TRP A 331 -19.28 26.75 2.84
CA TRP A 331 -18.97 25.56 3.65
C TRP A 331 -20.24 24.77 3.95
N SER A 332 -20.16 23.46 3.80
CA SER A 332 -21.23 22.50 4.08
C SER A 332 -20.69 21.34 4.91
N SER A 333 -21.57 20.68 5.65
CA SER A 333 -21.22 19.43 6.33
C SER A 333 -21.06 18.31 5.29
N LEU A 334 -20.03 17.49 5.47
CA LEU A 334 -19.93 16.18 4.83
C LEU A 334 -20.56 15.15 5.76
N GLU A 335 -21.43 14.29 5.23
CA GLU A 335 -22.02 13.22 6.03
C GLU A 335 -20.93 12.23 6.47
N ILE A 336 -20.82 12.00 7.78
CA ILE A 336 -19.81 11.14 8.39
C ILE A 336 -20.38 10.51 9.65
N CYS A 337 -20.00 9.27 9.91
CA CYS A 337 -20.37 8.58 11.15
C CYS A 337 -19.62 9.18 12.35
N GLU A 338 -20.35 9.37 13.46
CA GLU A 338 -19.78 9.82 14.73
C GLU A 338 -18.86 8.76 15.34
N GLN A 339 -17.67 9.15 15.74
CA GLN A 339 -16.67 8.28 16.32
C GLN A 339 -16.89 8.12 17.82
N SER A 340 -16.89 6.88 18.29
CA SER A 340 -17.02 6.51 19.70
C SER A 340 -15.70 6.03 20.34
N ASP A 341 -14.62 5.95 19.57
CA ASP A 341 -13.29 5.50 20.00
C ASP A 341 -12.20 6.58 19.76
N SER A 342 -10.94 6.27 20.03
CA SER A 342 -9.83 7.22 19.82
C SER A 342 -9.04 7.01 18.53
N TYR A 343 -9.33 6.01 17.70
CA TYR A 343 -8.42 5.51 16.66
C TYR A 343 -9.06 5.31 15.28
N SER A 344 -10.39 5.43 15.16
CA SER A 344 -11.12 5.16 13.93
C SER A 344 -11.31 6.39 13.03
N CYS A 345 -10.82 7.57 13.41
CA CYS A 345 -10.99 8.81 12.64
C CYS A 345 -10.56 8.67 11.17
N GLY A 346 -9.40 8.07 10.90
CA GLY A 346 -8.92 7.87 9.53
C GLY A 346 -9.78 6.91 8.71
N LEU A 347 -10.31 5.86 9.36
CA LEU A 347 -11.23 4.89 8.75
C LEU A 347 -12.57 5.55 8.38
N LEU A 348 -13.14 6.30 9.32
CA LEU A 348 -14.43 6.98 9.16
C LEU A 348 -14.34 8.11 8.14
N ALA A 349 -13.26 8.88 8.14
CA ALA A 349 -13.02 9.92 7.14
C ALA A 349 -12.91 9.33 5.72
N ALA A 350 -12.18 8.22 5.54
CA ALA A 350 -12.12 7.52 4.25
C ALA A 350 -13.49 6.97 3.82
N ASN A 351 -14.27 6.41 4.74
CA ASN A 351 -15.63 5.94 4.46
C ASN A 351 -16.59 7.08 4.08
N ALA A 352 -16.49 8.24 4.74
CA ALA A 352 -17.27 9.44 4.39
C ALA A 352 -17.02 9.88 2.94
N LEU A 353 -15.75 9.85 2.48
CA LEU A 353 -15.44 10.15 1.08
C LEU A 353 -16.01 9.11 0.12
N MET A 354 -15.98 7.82 0.46
CA MET A 354 -16.62 6.77 -0.34
C MET A 354 -18.13 6.99 -0.46
N HIS A 355 -18.78 7.32 0.66
CA HIS A 355 -20.20 7.61 0.71
C HIS A 355 -20.54 8.84 -0.13
N TYR A 356 -19.78 9.92 0.01
CA TYR A 356 -19.99 11.14 -0.79
C TYR A 356 -19.89 10.91 -2.30
N ILE A 357 -18.92 10.12 -2.75
CA ILE A 357 -18.73 9.83 -4.17
C ILE A 357 -19.84 8.93 -4.72
N ASN A 358 -20.28 7.94 -3.96
CA ASN A 358 -21.36 7.02 -4.36
C ASN A 358 -22.18 6.52 -3.16
N PRO A 359 -23.17 7.31 -2.71
CA PRO A 359 -23.90 7.02 -1.47
C PRO A 359 -24.75 5.75 -1.57
N SER A 360 -25.17 5.39 -2.79
CA SER A 360 -25.95 4.18 -3.05
C SER A 360 -25.14 2.88 -2.95
N ALA A 361 -23.84 2.92 -3.19
CA ALA A 361 -22.97 1.74 -3.14
C ALA A 361 -22.20 1.64 -1.82
N HIS A 362 -22.03 2.76 -1.11
CA HIS A 362 -21.23 2.84 0.10
C HIS A 362 -22.00 3.56 1.19
N LEU A 363 -22.58 2.78 2.10
CA LEU A 363 -23.21 3.31 3.31
C LEU A 363 -22.14 3.81 4.28
N LEU A 364 -22.53 4.76 5.13
CA LEU A 364 -21.72 5.12 6.28
C LEU A 364 -21.60 3.94 7.24
N LEU A 365 -20.41 3.78 7.81
CA LEU A 365 -20.15 2.72 8.79
C LEU A 365 -20.98 2.94 10.06
N GLU A 366 -21.34 1.84 10.72
CA GLU A 366 -21.96 1.90 12.04
C GLU A 366 -20.89 2.21 13.11
N PRO A 367 -21.17 3.07 14.12
CA PRO A 367 -20.22 3.45 15.17
C PRO A 367 -20.05 2.36 16.24
N HIS A 368 -20.11 1.09 15.84
CA HIS A 368 -19.98 -0.07 16.72
C HIS A 368 -18.56 -0.64 16.62
N PRO A 369 -17.84 -0.90 17.73
CA PRO A 369 -16.45 -1.36 17.69
C PRO A 369 -16.20 -2.56 16.79
N THR A 370 -17.05 -3.58 16.84
CA THR A 370 -16.92 -4.77 15.97
C THR A 370 -17.15 -4.44 14.49
N ALA A 371 -18.06 -3.50 14.17
CA ALA A 371 -18.28 -3.10 12.78
C ALA A 371 -17.07 -2.34 12.23
N LEU A 372 -16.44 -1.49 13.06
CA LEU A 372 -15.20 -0.80 12.72
C LEU A 372 -14.04 -1.78 12.57
N ASP A 373 -13.88 -2.74 13.47
CA ASP A 373 -12.87 -3.81 13.38
C ASP A 373 -13.01 -4.59 12.06
N VAL A 374 -14.23 -5.00 11.69
CA VAL A 374 -14.52 -5.68 10.41
C VAL A 374 -14.25 -4.76 9.22
N ALA A 375 -14.61 -3.48 9.30
CA ALA A 375 -14.35 -2.52 8.24
C ALA A 375 -12.84 -2.32 8.01
N ARG A 376 -12.01 -2.33 9.05
CA ARG A 376 -10.54 -2.29 8.91
C ARG A 376 -10.02 -3.52 8.18
N LEU A 377 -10.52 -4.71 8.51
CA LEU A 377 -10.16 -5.94 7.80
C LEU A 377 -10.61 -5.91 6.33
N CYS A 378 -11.79 -5.37 6.04
CA CYS A 378 -12.24 -5.10 4.67
C CYS A 378 -11.25 -4.23 3.90
N TRP A 379 -10.78 -3.13 4.50
CA TRP A 379 -9.77 -2.27 3.87
C TRP A 379 -8.44 -2.99 3.64
N GLY A 380 -7.95 -3.73 4.63
CA GLY A 380 -6.77 -4.57 4.47
C GLY A 380 -6.91 -5.58 3.33
N ASN A 381 -8.05 -6.27 3.24
CA ASN A 381 -8.36 -7.20 2.16
C ASN A 381 -8.34 -6.55 0.78
N MET A 382 -8.94 -5.36 0.67
CA MET A 382 -8.98 -4.60 -0.58
C MET A 382 -7.58 -4.18 -1.03
N ILE A 383 -6.73 -3.74 -0.09
CA ILE A 383 -5.34 -3.34 -0.32
C ILE A 383 -4.50 -4.53 -0.79
N ILE A 384 -4.57 -5.67 -0.09
CA ILE A 384 -3.82 -6.88 -0.48
C ILE A 384 -4.29 -7.38 -1.85
N SER A 385 -5.60 -7.37 -2.11
CA SER A 385 -6.15 -7.77 -3.41
C SER A 385 -5.68 -6.84 -4.54
N ALA A 386 -5.60 -5.53 -4.29
CA ALA A 386 -5.08 -4.56 -5.26
C ALA A 386 -3.59 -4.78 -5.54
N GLN A 387 -2.79 -5.07 -4.52
CA GLN A 387 -1.38 -5.43 -4.67
C GLN A 387 -1.19 -6.65 -5.58
N VAL A 388 -1.97 -7.72 -5.37
CA VAL A 388 -1.90 -8.92 -6.22
C VAL A 388 -2.19 -8.58 -7.68
N ARG A 389 -3.25 -7.78 -7.95
CA ARG A 389 -3.56 -7.32 -9.31
C ARG A 389 -2.42 -6.48 -9.90
N TYR A 390 -1.83 -5.59 -9.11
CA TYR A 390 -0.72 -4.75 -9.52
C TYR A 390 0.53 -5.58 -9.87
N CYS A 391 0.90 -6.56 -9.05
CA CYS A 391 1.99 -7.50 -9.32
C CYS A 391 1.76 -8.30 -10.60
N MET A 392 0.54 -8.83 -10.80
CA MET A 392 0.19 -9.55 -12.02
C MET A 392 0.31 -8.64 -13.25
N TRP A 393 -0.26 -7.44 -13.19
CA TRP A 393 -0.21 -6.48 -14.28
C TRP A 393 1.23 -6.05 -14.62
N SER A 394 2.05 -5.76 -13.61
CA SER A 394 3.47 -5.40 -13.79
C SER A 394 4.27 -6.53 -14.44
N THR A 395 4.02 -7.78 -14.02
CA THR A 395 4.69 -8.96 -14.58
C THR A 395 4.28 -9.19 -16.03
N THR A 396 2.98 -9.15 -16.33
CA THR A 396 2.47 -9.29 -17.71
C THR A 396 2.99 -8.18 -18.61
N ARG A 397 3.03 -6.94 -18.13
CA ARG A 397 3.57 -5.79 -18.87
C ARG A 397 5.05 -5.97 -19.16
N THR A 398 5.85 -6.38 -18.18
CA THR A 398 7.29 -6.62 -18.34
C THR A 398 7.55 -7.75 -19.34
N TYR A 399 6.78 -8.84 -19.24
CA TYR A 399 6.85 -9.95 -20.19
C TYR A 399 6.52 -9.50 -21.62
N PHE A 400 5.44 -8.75 -21.79
CA PHE A 400 5.03 -8.21 -23.10
C PHE A 400 6.09 -7.26 -23.69
N LEU A 401 6.62 -6.32 -22.89
CA LEU A 401 7.67 -5.40 -23.35
C LEU A 401 8.95 -6.14 -23.73
N THR A 402 9.31 -7.21 -22.99
CA THR A 402 10.45 -8.06 -23.32
C THR A 402 10.22 -8.81 -24.63
N LEU A 403 9.02 -9.35 -24.84
CA LEU A 403 8.65 -10.06 -26.07
C LEU A 403 8.69 -9.12 -27.29
N VAL A 404 8.11 -7.92 -27.18
CA VAL A 404 8.16 -6.89 -28.23
C VAL A 404 9.60 -6.48 -28.54
N SER A 405 10.42 -6.24 -27.51
CA SER A 405 11.84 -5.89 -27.68
C SER A 405 12.63 -6.99 -28.40
N ARG A 406 12.38 -8.27 -28.06
CA ARG A 406 12.99 -9.41 -28.74
C ARG A 406 12.55 -9.51 -30.20
N HIS A 407 11.26 -9.38 -30.50
CA HIS A 407 10.78 -9.39 -31.88
C HIS A 407 11.37 -8.25 -32.70
N TYR A 408 11.48 -7.05 -32.11
CA TYR A 408 12.11 -5.91 -32.76
C TYR A 408 13.60 -6.16 -33.05
N HIS A 409 14.35 -6.73 -32.10
CA HIS A 409 15.76 -7.09 -32.29
C HIS A 409 15.95 -8.20 -33.34
N THR A 410 15.06 -9.19 -33.39
CA THR A 410 15.10 -10.25 -34.40
C THR A 410 14.78 -9.69 -35.79
N ALA A 411 13.79 -8.80 -35.90
CA ALA A 411 13.43 -8.15 -37.16
C ALA A 411 14.57 -7.25 -37.69
N THR A 412 15.26 -6.51 -36.82
CA THR A 412 16.41 -5.67 -37.23
C THR A 412 17.64 -6.49 -37.60
N LYS A 413 17.87 -7.65 -36.96
CA LYS A 413 18.97 -8.56 -37.33
C LYS A 413 18.75 -9.25 -38.67
N LEU A 414 17.51 -9.48 -39.07
CA LEU A 414 17.24 -10.22 -40.29
C LEU A 414 17.55 -9.45 -41.58
N LYS A 415 17.78 -8.12 -41.56
CA LYS A 415 18.28 -7.24 -42.67
C LYS A 415 17.73 -7.44 -44.10
N THR A 416 16.82 -8.36 -44.36
CA THR A 416 16.37 -8.78 -45.69
C THR A 416 14.91 -8.46 -45.97
N MET A 417 14.20 -7.79 -45.06
CA MET A 417 12.87 -7.27 -45.34
C MET A 417 12.75 -5.80 -44.96
N PRO A 418 12.18 -4.95 -45.83
CA PRO A 418 11.79 -3.60 -45.44
C PRO A 418 10.74 -3.73 -44.34
N VAL A 419 11.11 -3.38 -43.11
CA VAL A 419 10.16 -3.31 -41.99
C VAL A 419 9.20 -2.18 -42.32
N PRO A 420 7.90 -2.43 -42.61
CA PRO A 420 6.95 -1.35 -42.82
C PRO A 420 6.90 -0.50 -41.53
N PRO A 421 6.67 0.82 -41.64
CA PRO A 421 6.51 1.66 -40.46
C PRO A 421 5.33 1.15 -39.63
N ILE A 422 5.64 0.43 -38.55
CA ILE A 422 4.63 0.02 -37.57
C ILE A 422 4.28 1.30 -36.80
N HIS A 423 3.17 1.92 -37.20
CA HIS A 423 2.53 2.95 -36.41
C HIS A 423 1.94 2.29 -35.16
N TYR A 424 2.71 2.29 -34.07
CA TYR A 424 2.18 1.92 -32.76
C TYR A 424 1.20 2.99 -32.31
N TYR A 425 -0.10 2.71 -32.40
CA TYR A 425 -1.07 3.36 -31.53
C TYR A 425 -0.93 2.76 -30.13
N TYR A 426 0.09 3.23 -29.41
CA TYR A 426 0.15 3.03 -27.98
C TYR A 426 -1.05 3.81 -27.42
N CYS A 427 -2.04 3.12 -26.84
CA CYS A 427 -3.03 3.78 -25.98
C CYS A 427 -2.30 4.15 -24.68
N ARG A 428 -1.49 5.20 -24.79
CA ARG A 428 -0.75 5.76 -23.69
C ARG A 428 -1.81 6.58 -22.99
N ARG A 429 -2.14 6.22 -21.74
CA ARG A 429 -2.56 7.25 -20.77
C ARG A 429 -1.37 8.21 -20.61
N VAL A 430 -1.10 9.02 -21.64
CA VAL A 430 -0.30 10.23 -21.52
C VAL A 430 -1.22 11.18 -20.80
N ARG A 431 -0.95 11.42 -19.52
CA ARG A 431 -1.19 12.77 -18.99
C ARG A 431 -0.41 13.70 -19.92
N GLN A 432 -1.11 14.52 -20.70
CA GLN A 432 -0.47 15.56 -21.52
C GLN A 432 0.36 16.43 -20.56
N TYR A 433 1.67 16.23 -20.60
CA TYR A 433 2.63 17.19 -20.05
C TYR A 433 3.17 17.98 -21.24
N HIS A 434 3.04 19.30 -21.12
CA HIS A 434 3.46 20.29 -22.10
C HIS A 434 4.98 20.17 -22.37
N PRO A 435 5.46 20.22 -23.63
CA PRO A 435 6.86 19.99 -23.94
C PRO A 435 7.69 21.28 -23.77
N LYS A 436 7.99 21.69 -22.54
CA LYS A 436 9.02 22.72 -22.28
C LYS A 436 9.87 22.54 -21.02
N CYS A 437 9.70 21.48 -20.22
CA CYS A 437 10.48 21.28 -18.99
C CYS A 437 11.23 19.94 -19.00
N LEU A 438 12.38 19.90 -19.67
CA LEU A 438 13.41 18.88 -19.46
C LEU A 438 14.76 19.60 -19.44
N ASN A 439 15.11 20.18 -18.30
CA ASN A 439 16.48 20.51 -18.00
C ASN A 439 16.78 20.33 -16.51
N SER A 440 17.88 19.62 -16.27
CA SER A 440 18.67 19.45 -15.05
C SER A 440 18.41 18.20 -14.16
N HIS A 441 19.54 17.50 -14.00
CA HIS A 441 19.90 16.49 -13.00
C HIS A 441 19.30 15.08 -13.08
N TYR A 442 19.91 14.23 -13.92
CA TYR A 442 20.56 12.97 -13.49
C TYR A 442 21.54 12.51 -14.59
N LYS A 443 22.84 12.66 -14.36
CA LYS A 443 23.90 12.02 -15.17
C LYS A 443 24.08 10.60 -14.65
N THR A 444 23.52 9.62 -15.36
CA THR A 444 23.94 8.22 -15.25
C THR A 444 24.23 7.71 -16.66
N ARG A 445 25.45 7.22 -16.84
CA ARG A 445 26.02 6.73 -18.10
C ARG A 445 25.25 5.50 -18.58
N TYR A 446 24.50 5.65 -19.68
CA TYR A 446 24.34 4.61 -20.69
C TYR A 446 24.58 5.26 -22.04
N THR A 447 25.66 4.84 -22.70
CA THR A 447 26.07 5.31 -24.02
C THR A 447 25.21 4.67 -25.11
N ASN A 448 24.77 5.55 -26.03
CA ASN A 448 24.40 5.33 -27.43
C ASN A 448 23.13 4.52 -27.74
N LEU A 449 21.99 5.23 -27.73
CA LEU A 449 20.94 5.04 -28.71
C LEU A 449 20.57 6.42 -29.27
N ASP A 450 21.09 6.75 -30.46
CA ASP A 450 20.71 7.99 -31.15
C ASP A 450 19.28 7.84 -31.67
N ILE A 451 18.33 8.50 -31.01
CA ILE A 451 16.98 8.69 -31.53
C ILE A 451 17.02 9.98 -32.34
N ILE A 452 17.13 9.86 -33.66
CA ILE A 452 16.92 10.98 -34.59
C ILE A 452 15.42 11.29 -34.60
N LEU A 453 15.02 12.40 -33.97
CA LEU A 453 13.70 12.99 -34.15
C LEU A 453 13.81 14.07 -35.24
N THR A 454 13.44 13.73 -36.47
CA THR A 454 13.30 14.72 -37.54
C THR A 454 11.97 15.48 -37.39
N PRO A 455 11.97 16.83 -37.38
CA PRO A 455 10.73 17.60 -37.39
C PRO A 455 10.17 17.63 -38.81
N CYS A 456 8.95 17.11 -38.99
CA CYS A 456 8.23 17.19 -40.26
C CYS A 456 7.58 18.58 -40.36
N GLN A 457 8.21 19.51 -41.07
CA GLN A 457 7.56 20.74 -41.52
C GLN A 457 6.96 20.54 -42.92
N ASN A 458 5.71 20.99 -43.06
CA ASN A 458 5.02 21.43 -44.28
C ASN A 458 5.26 20.66 -45.59
N HIS A 459 4.26 19.90 -46.04
CA HIS A 459 3.96 19.81 -47.48
C HIS A 459 2.44 19.77 -47.74
N GLN A 460 1.97 20.83 -48.40
CA GLN A 460 0.71 20.90 -49.12
C GLN A 460 0.80 20.09 -50.42
N LYS A 461 -0.32 19.43 -50.77
CA LYS A 461 -0.72 18.93 -52.10
C LYS A 461 0.22 17.91 -52.79
N SER A 462 -0.20 16.65 -52.83
CA SER A 462 -0.88 16.04 -53.99
C SER A 462 -1.04 14.51 -53.85
N ASP A 463 -2.04 14.02 -54.57
CA ASP A 463 -2.24 12.68 -55.11
C ASP A 463 -2.99 11.57 -54.36
N ARG A 464 -4.10 11.22 -55.01
CA ARG A 464 -4.91 10.01 -54.87
C ARG A 464 -4.10 8.83 -55.43
N ARG A 465 -3.69 7.91 -54.54
CA ARG A 465 -3.65 6.45 -54.77
C ARG A 465 -2.95 5.78 -53.59
N TYR A 466 -3.71 5.34 -52.59
CA TYR A 466 -3.44 4.16 -51.76
C TYR A 466 -4.72 3.83 -50.99
N ALA A 467 -5.64 3.14 -51.68
CA ALA A 467 -6.70 2.39 -51.03
C ALA A 467 -6.15 1.00 -50.70
N ASN A 468 -6.56 0.45 -49.56
CA ASN A 468 -6.25 -0.87 -49.00
C ASN A 468 -4.93 -1.03 -48.23
N ILE A 469 -4.91 -0.53 -46.99
CA ILE A 469 -4.23 -1.22 -45.89
C ILE A 469 -5.28 -1.44 -44.79
N ARG A 470 -5.73 -2.70 -44.63
CA ARG A 470 -6.49 -3.12 -43.45
C ARG A 470 -5.51 -3.26 -42.29
N SER A 471 -5.53 -2.31 -41.36
CA SER A 471 -4.78 -2.40 -40.11
C SER A 471 -5.47 -3.36 -39.16
N LEU A 472 -4.77 -4.43 -38.76
CA LEU A 472 -5.17 -5.30 -37.65
C LEU A 472 -5.01 -4.50 -36.34
N CYS A 473 -6.11 -4.01 -35.77
CA CYS A 473 -6.13 -3.47 -34.41
C CYS A 473 -6.42 -4.60 -33.42
N PHE A 474 -5.45 -4.99 -32.60
CA PHE A 474 -5.72 -5.74 -31.38
C PHE A 474 -6.21 -4.76 -30.30
N LEU A 475 -7.53 -4.57 -30.23
CA LEU A 475 -8.19 -3.95 -29.08
C LEU A 475 -8.29 -5.02 -27.97
N ILE A 476 -7.37 -4.99 -27.00
CA ILE A 476 -7.58 -5.71 -25.74
C ILE A 476 -8.26 -4.73 -24.78
N SER A 477 -9.59 -4.77 -24.75
CA SER A 477 -10.38 -4.14 -23.69
C SER A 477 -10.16 -4.90 -22.38
N PRO A 478 -9.83 -4.24 -21.24
CA PRO A 478 -9.75 -4.90 -19.96
C PRO A 478 -11.17 -5.00 -19.36
N THR A 479 -12.07 -5.74 -20.01
CA THR A 479 -13.33 -6.16 -19.39
C THR A 479 -13.19 -7.62 -19.00
N TRP A 480 -12.47 -7.87 -17.91
CA TRP A 480 -12.50 -9.16 -17.26
C TRP A 480 -13.79 -9.28 -16.45
N ARG A 481 -14.84 -9.84 -17.06
CA ARG A 481 -15.89 -10.48 -16.28
C ARG A 481 -15.30 -11.75 -15.69
N VAL A 482 -15.05 -11.74 -14.39
CA VAL A 482 -14.69 -12.95 -13.64
C VAL A 482 -15.85 -13.94 -13.75
N HIS A 483 -15.65 -15.01 -14.52
CA HIS A 483 -16.56 -16.16 -14.50
C HIS A 483 -16.40 -16.88 -13.16
N ARG A 484 -17.52 -17.06 -12.44
CA ARG A 484 -17.65 -17.91 -11.25
C ARG A 484 -17.19 -19.34 -11.56
N HIS A 485 -15.94 -19.66 -11.27
CA HIS A 485 -15.46 -21.03 -11.11
C HIS A 485 -14.61 -21.15 -9.85
N TYR A 486 -15.29 -21.02 -8.69
CA TYR A 486 -14.76 -21.39 -7.37
C TYR A 486 -15.88 -21.86 -6.43
N VAL A 487 -16.82 -22.67 -6.94
CA VAL A 487 -17.89 -23.30 -6.12
C VAL A 487 -17.89 -24.83 -6.16
N ASN A 488 -17.10 -25.49 -7.03
CA ASN A 488 -17.17 -26.95 -7.18
C ASN A 488 -16.05 -27.75 -6.50
N LEU A 489 -15.43 -27.24 -5.43
CA LEU A 489 -14.42 -27.98 -4.65
C LEU A 489 -14.84 -28.31 -3.20
N LEU A 490 -16.12 -28.18 -2.86
CA LEU A 490 -16.64 -28.54 -1.52
C LEU A 490 -17.96 -29.34 -1.54
N SER A 491 -18.31 -30.02 -2.64
CA SER A 491 -19.56 -30.80 -2.72
C SER A 491 -19.38 -32.32 -2.55
N HIS A 492 -18.30 -32.80 -1.92
CA HIS A 492 -18.19 -34.20 -1.53
C HIS A 492 -17.41 -34.36 -0.22
N GLN A 493 -18.11 -34.20 0.90
CA GLN A 493 -17.88 -34.96 2.15
C GLN A 493 -18.97 -34.59 3.16
N THR A 494 -20.11 -35.29 3.08
CA THR A 494 -21.08 -35.37 4.17
C THR A 494 -21.16 -36.82 4.63
N SER A 495 -20.22 -37.20 5.51
CA SER A 495 -20.40 -38.36 6.39
C SER A 495 -21.11 -37.88 7.65
N ALA A 496 -22.32 -38.39 7.85
CA ALA A 496 -23.16 -38.13 9.00
C ALA A 496 -22.58 -38.74 10.28
N LEU A 497 -22.57 -37.96 11.37
CA LEU A 497 -22.48 -38.45 12.76
C LEU A 497 -23.41 -37.63 13.67
N PRO A 498 -23.91 -38.22 14.77
CA PRO A 498 -25.21 -37.86 15.36
C PRO A 498 -25.12 -36.75 16.42
N LEU A 499 -26.21 -35.99 16.54
CA LEU A 499 -26.42 -34.98 17.59
C LEU A 499 -26.71 -35.64 18.97
N PRO A 500 -26.18 -35.10 20.08
CA PRO A 500 -26.56 -35.52 21.43
C PRO A 500 -27.87 -34.84 21.91
N PRO A 501 -28.54 -35.39 22.92
CA PRO A 501 -29.94 -35.09 23.22
C PRO A 501 -30.17 -33.76 23.95
N PHE A 502 -31.27 -33.10 23.58
CA PHE A 502 -31.84 -31.92 24.22
C PHE A 502 -32.33 -32.22 25.65
N ILE A 503 -31.83 -31.46 26.62
CA ILE A 503 -32.42 -31.35 27.96
C ILE A 503 -33.55 -30.33 27.91
N LYS A 504 -34.78 -30.80 28.19
CA LYS A 504 -35.97 -29.97 28.42
C LYS A 504 -35.80 -29.20 29.72
N ASN A 505 -36.01 -27.89 29.71
CA ASN A 505 -36.49 -27.19 30.90
C ASN A 505 -37.53 -26.12 30.54
N LYS A 506 -38.54 -26.07 31.42
CA LYS A 506 -39.86 -25.48 31.24
C LYS A 506 -39.85 -23.95 31.34
N ILE A 507 -40.79 -23.39 30.59
CA ILE A 507 -41.28 -21.99 30.57
C ILE A 507 -41.88 -21.61 31.94
N PRO A 508 -42.02 -20.30 32.25
CA PRO A 508 -43.38 -19.73 32.18
C PRO A 508 -43.46 -18.37 31.45
N HIS A 509 -44.50 -18.28 30.61
CA HIS A 509 -45.10 -17.08 30.00
C HIS A 509 -45.84 -16.27 31.09
N PRO A 510 -46.13 -14.95 30.93
CA PRO A 510 -46.96 -14.37 29.85
C PRO A 510 -46.48 -12.98 29.35
N MET A 511 -46.87 -12.47 28.17
CA MET A 511 -48.15 -11.81 27.94
C MET A 511 -48.39 -11.60 26.43
N MET A 512 -49.65 -11.80 26.02
CA MET A 512 -50.15 -11.62 24.66
C MET A 512 -50.24 -10.14 24.24
N MET A 513 -49.84 -9.84 23.01
CA MET A 513 -50.57 -8.87 22.18
C MET A 513 -50.83 -9.46 20.79
N LYS A 514 -52.11 -9.49 20.43
CA LYS A 514 -52.64 -9.88 19.13
C LYS A 514 -52.52 -8.71 18.16
N THR A 515 -51.92 -8.92 16.99
CA THR A 515 -52.28 -8.14 15.79
C THR A 515 -52.35 -9.04 14.54
N ARG A 516 -53.43 -8.79 13.79
CA ARG A 516 -53.90 -9.49 12.60
C ARG A 516 -52.87 -9.49 11.45
N ARG A 517 -52.64 -10.65 10.85
CA ARG A 517 -52.16 -10.77 9.46
C ARG A 517 -53.37 -10.81 8.51
N LYS A 518 -53.40 -9.90 7.53
CA LYS A 518 -54.08 -10.11 6.24
C LYS A 518 -52.99 -10.34 5.20
N GLY A 519 -53.13 -11.42 4.45
CA GLY A 519 -52.21 -11.80 3.38
C GLY A 519 -52.43 -11.00 2.09
N SER A 520 -51.40 -11.02 1.25
CA SER A 520 -51.52 -10.86 -0.20
C SER A 520 -50.36 -11.61 -0.84
N LEU A 521 -50.68 -12.76 -1.44
CA LEU A 521 -49.87 -13.45 -2.44
C LEU A 521 -49.92 -12.63 -3.73
N VAL A 522 -48.76 -12.34 -4.33
CA VAL A 522 -48.65 -11.86 -5.71
C VAL A 522 -47.71 -12.83 -6.45
N PRO A 523 -48.14 -13.47 -7.55
CA PRO A 523 -47.25 -14.26 -8.40
C PRO A 523 -46.63 -13.38 -9.49
N SER A 524 -45.30 -13.32 -9.52
CA SER A 524 -44.58 -12.73 -10.66
C SER A 524 -44.45 -13.76 -11.79
N LEU A 525 -45.28 -13.59 -12.82
CA LEU A 525 -45.08 -14.19 -14.14
C LEU A 525 -43.79 -13.65 -14.77
N MET A 526 -42.87 -14.53 -15.15
CA MET A 526 -41.76 -14.20 -16.06
C MET A 526 -42.18 -14.57 -17.48
N LEU A 527 -42.54 -13.56 -18.28
CA LEU A 527 -42.77 -13.66 -19.72
C LEU A 527 -41.42 -13.68 -20.44
N CYS A 528 -41.08 -14.83 -21.04
CA CYS A 528 -39.91 -14.99 -21.89
C CYS A 528 -40.25 -14.58 -23.33
N HIS A 529 -39.82 -13.39 -23.76
CA HIS A 529 -39.95 -12.96 -25.15
C HIS A 529 -38.78 -13.48 -25.98
N ARG A 530 -39.06 -14.46 -26.84
CA ARG A 530 -38.14 -15.04 -27.83
C ARG A 530 -38.10 -14.12 -29.06
N ARG A 531 -37.01 -13.37 -29.29
CA ARG A 531 -36.70 -12.76 -30.59
C ARG A 531 -35.60 -13.56 -31.28
N LYS A 532 -35.93 -14.10 -32.46
CA LYS A 532 -34.99 -14.72 -33.39
C LYS A 532 -34.19 -13.62 -34.09
N GLY A 533 -32.87 -13.75 -34.10
CA GLY A 533 -31.95 -12.96 -34.90
C GLY A 533 -30.69 -13.78 -35.16
N HIS A 534 -30.34 -13.94 -36.43
CA HIS A 534 -29.26 -14.78 -36.92
C HIS A 534 -27.89 -14.34 -36.39
N LEU A 535 -27.14 -15.27 -35.78
CA LEU A 535 -25.70 -15.12 -35.51
C LEU A 535 -24.93 -15.97 -36.52
N TRP A 536 -24.06 -15.31 -37.28
CA TRP A 536 -22.99 -15.95 -38.03
C TRP A 536 -21.89 -16.34 -37.05
N THR A 537 -21.59 -17.63 -36.93
CA THR A 537 -20.42 -18.14 -36.22
C THR A 537 -19.21 -18.07 -37.16
N TRP A 538 -18.15 -17.42 -36.72
CA TRP A 538 -16.81 -17.59 -37.29
C TRP A 538 -16.06 -18.55 -36.37
N ASP A 539 -15.70 -19.72 -36.89
CA ASP A 539 -14.82 -20.65 -36.20
C ASP A 539 -13.43 -20.02 -36.07
N VAL A 540 -12.95 -19.90 -34.84
CA VAL A 540 -11.54 -19.61 -34.54
C VAL A 540 -11.01 -20.89 -33.89
N GLU A 541 -10.18 -21.63 -34.63
CA GLU A 541 -9.41 -22.74 -34.08
C GLU A 541 -8.48 -22.21 -32.99
N TRP A 542 -8.66 -22.72 -31.76
CA TRP A 542 -7.73 -22.48 -30.66
C TRP A 542 -6.66 -23.57 -30.68
N VAL A 543 -5.42 -23.20 -30.99
CA VAL A 543 -4.26 -24.07 -30.74
C VAL A 543 -4.00 -24.09 -29.23
N VAL A 544 -4.54 -25.12 -28.57
CA VAL A 544 -4.17 -25.46 -27.19
C VAL A 544 -2.79 -26.12 -27.24
N LEU A 545 -1.74 -25.38 -26.86
CA LEU A 545 -0.45 -25.99 -26.57
C LEU A 545 -0.53 -26.72 -25.23
N ALA A 546 -0.74 -28.03 -25.29
CA ALA A 546 -0.61 -28.91 -24.14
C ALA A 546 0.84 -28.93 -23.63
N PRO A 547 1.09 -28.99 -22.31
CA PRO A 547 2.44 -29.11 -21.77
C PRO A 547 2.99 -30.50 -22.12
N ARG A 548 4.08 -30.54 -22.89
CA ARG A 548 4.85 -31.77 -23.09
C ARG A 548 5.45 -32.19 -21.74
N CYS A 549 5.03 -33.36 -21.28
CA CYS A 549 5.75 -34.13 -20.27
C CYS A 549 7.20 -34.31 -20.68
N LEU A 550 8.12 -33.87 -19.82
CA LEU A 550 9.52 -34.27 -19.86
C LEU A 550 9.60 -35.71 -19.31
N THR A 551 9.81 -36.68 -20.20
CA THR A 551 10.37 -37.98 -19.83
C THR A 551 11.58 -38.27 -20.71
N LYS A 552 12.71 -38.42 -20.00
CA LYS A 552 14.08 -38.81 -20.40
C LYS A 552 14.86 -37.83 -21.26
#